data_AF-A0A7X3P371-F1
#
_entry.id   AF-A0A7X3P371-F1
#
_cell.length_a   1.000
_cell.length_b   1.000
_cell.length_c   1.000
_cell.angle_alpha   90.00
_cell.angle_beta   90.00
_cell.angle_gamma   90.00
#
_symmetry.space_group_name_H-M   'P 1'
#
loop_
_entity.id
_entity.type
_entity.pdbx_description
1 polymer ?
#
loop_
_entity_poly.entity_id
_entity_poly.type
_entity_poly.pdbx_seq_one_letter_code
_entity_poly.pdbx_strand_id
1 'polypeptide(L)' 'MKTVAILSGEGGVAVETTPKPMVPPSRQGKKMISGHFDKDVHRQLKMLAIEKDTSIQDLLSEALNALFERNNKPPIA' A
#
# COMPACT_ATOMS: atom_id res chain seq x y z
N MET A 1 -27.39 5.65 22.33
CA MET A 1 -28.66 4.89 22.29
C MET A 1 -28.32 3.42 22.35
N LYS A 2 -28.80 2.75 23.39
CA LYS A 2 -28.60 1.32 23.64
C LYS A 2 -29.55 0.51 22.75
N THR A 3 -29.09 -0.61 22.22
CA THR A 3 -29.97 -1.67 21.75
C THR A 3 -29.56 -2.96 22.44
N VAL A 4 -30.44 -3.42 23.32
CA VAL A 4 -30.39 -4.74 23.96
C VAL A 4 -31.31 -5.64 23.15
N ALA A 5 -30.83 -6.80 22.73
CA ALA A 5 -31.67 -7.91 22.31
C ALA A 5 -31.17 -9.15 23.05
N ILE A 6 -32.02 -9.66 23.96
CA ILE A 6 -31.85 -10.95 24.62
C ILE A 6 -32.61 -11.97 23.77
N LEU A 7 -31.93 -13.01 23.28
CA LEU A 7 -32.52 -14.28 22.85
C LEU A 7 -31.57 -15.41 23.27
N SER A 8 -32.01 -16.19 24.25
CA SER A 8 -31.44 -17.49 24.60
C SER A 8 -31.75 -18.50 23.50
N GLY A 9 -30.76 -19.28 23.06
CA GLY A 9 -30.98 -20.36 22.09
C GLY A 9 -29.67 -20.97 21.58
N GLU A 10 -29.24 -22.02 22.26
CA GLU A 10 -28.46 -23.19 21.80
C GLU A 10 -27.43 -23.03 20.67
N GLY A 11 -26.15 -23.14 21.06
CA GLY A 11 -25.26 -24.18 20.54
C GLY A 11 -25.10 -24.27 19.02
N GLY A 12 -24.56 -23.24 18.39
CA GLY A 12 -23.99 -23.33 17.05
C GLY A 12 -22.81 -22.39 16.95
N VAL A 13 -21.61 -22.92 16.71
CA VAL A 13 -20.40 -22.11 16.50
C VAL A 13 -20.57 -21.38 15.16
N ALA A 14 -21.20 -20.21 15.19
CA ALA A 14 -21.23 -19.31 14.06
C ALA A 14 -19.81 -18.76 13.89
N VAL A 15 -19.06 -19.37 12.98
CA VAL A 15 -17.83 -18.78 12.48
C VAL A 15 -18.24 -17.52 11.72
N GLU A 16 -18.14 -16.38 12.40
CA GLU A 16 -18.20 -15.07 11.75
C GLU A 16 -17.03 -14.99 10.76
N THR A 17 -17.29 -15.32 9.50
CA THR A 17 -16.33 -15.06 8.43
C THR A 17 -16.33 -13.55 8.18
N THR A 18 -15.50 -12.83 8.93
CA THR A 18 -15.16 -11.45 8.59
C THR A 18 -14.79 -11.40 7.10
N PRO A 19 -15.46 -10.56 6.28
CA PRO A 19 -15.16 -10.50 4.86
C PRO A 19 -13.68 -10.15 4.69
N LYS A 20 -12.95 -11.05 4.02
CA LYS A 20 -11.53 -10.85 3.71
C LYS A 20 -11.40 -9.49 3.01
N PRO A 21 -10.52 -8.57 3.47
CA PRO A 21 -10.43 -7.26 2.86
C PRO A 21 -10.12 -7.42 1.37
N MET A 22 -11.05 -6.98 0.51
CA MET A 22 -10.88 -7.06 -0.93
C MET A 22 -9.73 -6.14 -1.33
N VAL A 23 -8.66 -6.73 -1.88
CA VAL A 23 -7.51 -5.97 -2.37
C VAL A 23 -8.01 -5.05 -3.50
N PRO A 24 -7.81 -3.72 -3.40
CA PRO A 24 -8.25 -2.82 -4.45
C PRO A 24 -7.65 -3.20 -5.80
N PRO A 25 -8.39 -3.03 -6.91
CA PRO A 25 -7.93 -3.40 -8.24
C PRO A 25 -6.54 -2.85 -8.58
N SER A 26 -6.24 -1.61 -8.16
CA SER A 26 -4.95 -0.95 -8.38
C SER A 26 -3.75 -1.64 -7.71
N ARG A 27 -3.99 -2.51 -6.72
CA ARG A 27 -2.99 -3.24 -5.93
C ARG A 27 -2.95 -4.73 -6.23
N GLN A 28 -3.83 -5.24 -7.10
CA GLN A 28 -3.80 -6.65 -7.50
C GLN A 28 -2.51 -6.95 -8.26
N GLY A 29 -1.83 -8.04 -7.90
CA GLY A 29 -0.53 -8.43 -8.47
C GLY A 29 0.66 -7.57 -8.04
N LYS A 30 0.45 -6.48 -7.28
CA LYS A 30 1.53 -5.61 -6.81
C LYS A 30 1.92 -5.93 -5.37
N LYS A 31 3.21 -5.75 -5.05
CA LYS A 31 3.74 -5.84 -3.69
C LYS A 31 4.22 -4.47 -3.24
N MET A 32 4.01 -4.17 -1.97
CA MET A 32 4.45 -2.91 -1.37
C MET A 32 5.96 -2.98 -1.10
N ILE A 33 6.69 -1.98 -1.58
CA ILE A 33 8.10 -1.74 -1.23
C ILE A 33 8.09 -0.52 -0.31
N SER A 34 8.50 -0.68 0.95
CA SER A 34 8.46 0.38 1.96
C SER A 34 9.75 0.42 2.79
N GLY A 35 10.20 1.62 3.15
CA GLY A 35 11.31 1.85 4.07
C GLY A 35 11.08 3.07 4.95
N HIS A 36 11.76 3.14 6.09
CA HIS A 36 11.73 4.30 6.98
C HIS A 36 12.84 5.29 6.59
N PHE A 37 12.48 6.56 6.45
CA PHE A 37 13.37 7.66 6.10
C PHE A 37 13.06 8.89 6.96
N ASP A 38 14.00 9.83 7.00
CA ASP A 38 13.80 11.10 7.66
C ASP A 38 12.69 11.93 7.01
N LYS A 39 12.07 12.80 7.80
CA LYS A 39 10.96 13.66 7.35
C LYS A 39 11.38 14.56 6.18
N ASP A 40 12.63 15.01 6.18
CA ASP A 40 13.15 15.91 5.15
C ASP A 40 13.30 15.20 3.80
N VAL A 41 13.69 13.92 3.79
CA VAL A 41 13.74 13.09 2.57
C VAL A 41 12.35 12.97 1.96
N HIS A 42 11.34 12.67 2.78
CA HIS A 42 9.96 12.57 2.32
C HIS A 42 9.42 13.92 1.81
N ARG A 43 9.78 15.04 2.44
CA ARG A 43 9.41 16.38 1.98
C ARG A 43 10.05 16.71 0.64
N GLN A 44 11.34 16.44 0.48
CA GLN A 44 12.06 16.70 -0.76
C GLN A 44 11.50 15.85 -1.92
N LEU A 45 11.18 14.57 -1.67
CA LEU A 45 10.57 13.71 -2.68
C LEU A 45 9.20 14.21 -3.13
N LYS A 46 8.39 14.73 -2.19
CA LYS A 46 7.11 15.37 -2.51
C LYS A 46 7.26 16.64 -3.33
N MET A 47 8.19 17.52 -2.95
CA MET A 47 8.47 18.74 -3.70
C MET A 47 8.86 18.42 -5.13
N LEU A 48 9.76 17.44 -5.32
CA LEU A 48 10.20 17.01 -6.64
C LEU A 48 9.04 16.47 -7.50
N ALA A 49 8.10 15.74 -6.90
CA ALA A 49 6.93 15.25 -7.61
C ALA A 49 6.04 16.40 -8.11
N ILE A 50 5.87 17.44 -7.28
CA ILE A 50 5.12 18.65 -7.64
C ILE A 50 5.84 19.44 -8.75
N GLU A 51 7.15 19.66 -8.61
CA GLU A 51 7.96 20.39 -9.58
C GLU A 51 7.97 19.74 -10.97
N LYS A 52 7.93 18.41 -11.03
CA LYS A 52 7.92 17.63 -12.27
C LYS A 52 6.52 17.28 -12.78
N ASP A 53 5.46 17.72 -12.11
CA ASP A 53 4.07 17.35 -12.40
C ASP A 53 3.88 15.82 -12.54
N THR A 54 4.43 15.06 -11.59
CA THR A 54 4.39 13.59 -11.58
C THR A 54 4.01 13.04 -10.20
N SER A 55 3.89 11.72 -10.07
CA SER A 55 3.60 11.07 -8.80
C SER A 55 4.88 10.59 -8.10
N ILE A 56 4.81 10.46 -6.77
CA ILE A 56 5.90 9.84 -5.98
C ILE A 56 6.15 8.40 -6.46
N GLN A 57 5.11 7.69 -6.89
CA GLN A 57 5.26 6.33 -7.40
C GLN A 57 6.09 6.30 -8.69
N ASP A 58 5.86 7.24 -9.60
CA ASP A 58 6.62 7.33 -10.85
C ASP A 58 8.08 7.70 -10.58
N LEU A 59 8.34 8.63 -9.66
CA LEU A 59 9.71 8.94 -9.21
C LEU A 59 10.42 7.73 -8.59
N LEU A 60 9.69 6.92 -7.80
CA LEU A 60 10.25 5.69 -7.25
C LEU A 60 10.52 4.66 -8.34
N SER A 61 9.65 4.50 -9.34
CA SER A 61 9.90 3.63 -10.49
C SER A 61 11.15 4.07 -11.26
N GLU A 62 11.31 5.37 -11.53
CA GLU A 62 12.52 5.94 -12.16
C GLU A 62 13.78 5.62 -11.34
N ALA A 63 13.74 5.88 -10.03
CA ALA A 63 14.87 5.63 -9.14
C ALA A 63 15.24 4.14 -9.03
N LEU A 64 14.24 3.25 -8.99
CA LEU A 64 14.44 1.80 -8.95
C LEU A 64 15.03 1.29 -10.27
N ASN A 65 14.54 1.77 -11.41
CA ASN A 65 15.09 1.42 -12.71
C ASN A 65 16.55 1.87 -12.84
N ALA A 66 16.87 3.10 -12.45
CA ALA A 66 18.25 3.58 -12.41
C ALA A 66 19.14 2.76 -11.45
N LEU A 67 18.60 2.30 -10.33
CA LEU A 67 19.31 1.41 -9.41
C LEU A 67 19.58 0.05 -10.07
N PHE A 68 18.60 -0.54 -10.75
CA PHE A 68 18.77 -1.83 -11.44
C PHE A 68 19.82 -1.76 -12.54
N GLU A 69 19.77 -0.73 -13.37
CA GLU A 69 20.73 -0.52 -14.45
C GLU A 69 22.17 -0.42 -13.93
N ARG A 70 22.39 0.36 -12.86
CA ARG A 70 23.72 0.47 -12.19
C ARG A 70 24.24 -0.87 -11.66
N ASN A 71 23.34 -1.82 -11.42
CA ASN A 71 23.66 -3.16 -10.92
C ASN A 71 23.58 -4.25 -12.01
N ASN A 72 23.56 -3.87 -13.30
CA ASN A 72 23.42 -4.78 -14.44
C ASN A 72 22.16 -5.67 -14.35
N LYS A 73 21.06 -5.09 -13.85
CA LYS A 73 19.73 -5.70 -13.82
C LYS A 73 18.79 -4.98 -14.78
N PRO A 74 17.78 -5.67 -15.33
CA PRO A 74 16.80 -5.04 -16.20
C PRO A 74 15.94 -4.02 -15.43
N PRO A 75 15.56 -2.89 -16.05
CA PRO A 75 14.65 -1.91 -15.47
C PRO A 75 13.21 -2.42 -15.56
N ILE A 76 12.69 -2.95 -14.44
CA ILE A 76 11.38 -3.63 -14.36
C ILE A 76 10.36 -2.92 -13.45
N ALA A 77 10.68 -1.71 -12.99
CA ALA A 77 9.83 -0.91 -12.10
C ALA A 77 8.87 0.00 -12.86
#